data_AF-A0A967IGF4-F1
#
_entry.id   AF-A0A967IGF4-F1
#
_cell.length_a   1.000
_cell.length_b   1.000
_cell.length_c   1.000
_cell.angle_alpha   90.00
_cell.angle_beta   90.00
_cell.angle_gamma   90.00
#
_symmetry.space_group_name_H-M   'P 1'
#
loop_
_entity.id
_entity.type
_entity.pdbx_description
1 polymer ?
#
loop_
_entity_poly.entity_id
_entity_poly.type
_entity_poly.pdbx_seq_one_letter_code
_entity_poly.pdbx_strand_id
1 'polypeptide(L)'
;MSTGALTNVVRRGYYLDSVALMRLSAELVALDGVEDGVLMMGTAANKQIMSDAGLLADASRDAGANDLIVALRIDDETTAESLVALVFERLDSHAGRDASTRGHHSRSLVSAVDEMHDANLALISVPGQFAAREARKALASGLNVMIFSDNVSLEDEVALKREASARGLLVMGPDCGTAILAGVPIAFANAVPRGNVGIVSASGTGLQEVSVLLARMGAGVSHGIGVGGRDLSDSVGGLTTLQSIDLLADDDRTAHIVLISKPPGAQTAKKVFARLSGCGKPVSVCMFGLGDTA
;
A
#
# COMPACT_ATOMS: atom_id res chain seq x y z
N MET A 1 -8.61 -1.05 35.16
CA MET A 1 -8.82 -2.29 34.38
C MET A 1 -10.24 -2.20 33.87
N SER A 2 -10.44 -2.06 32.57
CA SER A 2 -11.79 -1.91 32.00
C SER A 2 -12.58 -3.21 32.21
N THR A 3 -13.86 -3.07 32.55
CA THR A 3 -14.74 -4.13 33.06
C THR A 3 -15.75 -4.63 32.03
N GLY A 4 -15.77 -4.03 30.83
CA GLY A 4 -16.72 -4.39 29.78
C GLY A 4 -16.52 -5.80 29.21
N ALA A 5 -17.62 -6.44 28.84
CA ALA A 5 -17.67 -7.74 28.20
C ALA A 5 -17.11 -7.67 26.77
N LEU A 6 -16.23 -8.61 26.41
CA LEU A 6 -15.64 -8.68 25.08
C LEU A 6 -16.52 -9.53 24.15
N THR A 7 -16.99 -8.92 23.06
CA THR A 7 -17.79 -9.57 22.02
C THR A 7 -17.04 -9.52 20.70
N ASN A 8 -16.73 -10.68 20.11
CA ASN A 8 -16.16 -10.77 18.78
C ASN A 8 -17.09 -11.53 17.84
N VAL A 9 -17.26 -11.01 16.62
CA VAL A 9 -18.02 -11.66 15.55
C VAL A 9 -17.21 -11.66 14.27
N VAL A 10 -17.19 -12.80 13.58
CA VAL A 10 -16.47 -12.98 12.32
C VAL A 10 -17.46 -13.00 11.16
N ARG A 11 -17.30 -12.08 10.21
CA ARG A 11 -18.02 -12.11 8.93
C ARG A 11 -17.13 -12.72 7.86
N ARG A 12 -17.46 -13.95 7.48
CA ARG A 12 -16.65 -14.74 6.53
C ARG A 12 -16.74 -14.17 5.12
N GLY A 13 -15.60 -14.13 4.42
CA GLY A 13 -15.53 -13.74 3.01
C GLY A 13 -16.00 -12.31 2.73
N TYR A 14 -15.98 -11.44 3.73
CA TYR A 14 -16.37 -10.04 3.60
C TYR A 14 -15.14 -9.16 3.70
N TYR A 15 -14.85 -8.45 2.61
CA TYR A 15 -13.68 -7.61 2.47
C TYR A 15 -14.07 -6.14 2.39
N LEU A 16 -13.41 -5.32 3.19
CA LEU A 16 -13.38 -3.87 3.10
C LEU A 16 -11.92 -3.43 3.06
N ASP A 17 -11.65 -2.32 2.38
CA ASP A 17 -10.33 -1.72 2.42
C ASP A 17 -10.02 -1.13 3.81
N SER A 18 -8.73 -0.98 4.11
CA SER A 18 -8.27 -0.53 5.43
C SER A 18 -8.77 0.88 5.79
N VAL A 19 -9.05 1.75 4.82
CA VAL A 19 -9.52 3.12 5.09
C VAL A 19 -10.97 3.10 5.54
N ALA A 20 -11.82 2.34 4.84
CA ALA A 20 -13.20 2.12 5.24
C ALA A 20 -13.27 1.48 6.63
N LEU A 21 -12.43 0.48 6.91
CA LEU A 21 -12.35 -0.16 8.22
C LEU A 21 -11.91 0.80 9.33
N MET A 22 -10.90 1.64 9.09
CA MET A 22 -10.44 2.64 10.06
C MET A 22 -11.52 3.68 10.36
N ARG A 23 -12.22 4.17 9.32
CA ARG A 23 -13.30 5.15 9.50
C ARG A 23 -14.46 4.57 10.29
N LEU A 24 -14.88 3.36 9.93
CA LEU A 24 -15.93 2.63 10.65
C LEU A 24 -15.52 2.30 12.08
N SER A 25 -14.26 1.92 12.33
CA SER A 25 -13.77 1.65 13.69
C SER A 25 -13.86 2.90 14.58
N ALA A 26 -13.52 4.08 14.05
CA ALA A 26 -13.69 5.34 14.77
C ALA A 26 -15.17 5.66 15.06
N GLU A 27 -16.08 5.33 14.13
CA GLU A 27 -17.52 5.49 14.33
C GLU A 27 -18.09 4.50 15.36
N LEU A 28 -17.47 3.32 15.56
CA LEU A 28 -17.89 2.34 16.55
C LEU A 28 -17.58 2.76 17.98
N VAL A 29 -16.39 3.32 18.22
CA VAL A 29 -15.99 3.81 19.56
C VAL A 29 -16.86 5.01 20.00
N ALA A 30 -17.53 5.68 19.06
CA ALA A 30 -18.48 6.75 19.35
C ALA A 30 -19.90 6.25 19.69
N LEU A 31 -20.16 4.94 19.69
CA LEU A 31 -21.45 4.38 20.08
C LEU A 31 -21.62 4.35 21.60
N ASP A 32 -22.78 4.78 22.07
CA ASP A 32 -23.17 4.60 23.48
C ASP A 32 -23.13 3.11 23.83
N GLY A 33 -22.44 2.77 24.93
CA GLY A 33 -22.26 1.40 25.42
C GLY A 33 -21.01 0.68 24.89
N VAL A 34 -20.26 1.28 23.96
CA VAL A 34 -18.98 0.72 23.47
C VAL A 34 -17.81 1.41 24.17
N GLU A 35 -17.08 0.67 25.02
CA GLU A 35 -15.87 1.18 25.67
C GLU A 35 -14.67 1.20 24.71
N ASP A 36 -14.57 0.19 23.85
CA ASP A 36 -13.50 0.04 22.87
C ASP A 36 -13.97 -0.85 21.71
N GLY A 37 -13.45 -0.66 20.51
CA GLY A 37 -13.90 -1.41 19.35
C GLY A 37 -13.02 -1.27 18.13
N VAL A 38 -12.86 -2.37 17.40
CA VAL A 38 -12.07 -2.40 16.17
C VAL A 38 -12.69 -3.32 15.14
N LEU A 39 -12.63 -2.91 13.87
CA LEU A 39 -12.87 -3.78 12.73
C LEU A 39 -11.55 -4.04 12.00
N MET A 40 -11.14 -5.30 11.91
CA MET A 40 -9.91 -5.67 11.20
C MET A 40 -10.11 -6.94 10.37
N MET A 41 -9.40 -7.02 9.25
CA MET A 41 -9.27 -8.29 8.51
C MET A 41 -8.50 -9.31 9.37
N GLY A 42 -8.85 -10.60 9.30
CA GLY A 42 -8.25 -11.69 10.07
C GLY A 42 -6.81 -12.09 9.70
N THR A 43 -5.98 -11.14 9.25
CA THR A 43 -4.55 -11.37 8.98
C THR A 43 -3.78 -11.65 10.27
N ALA A 44 -2.62 -12.31 10.17
CA ALA A 44 -1.79 -12.59 11.36
C ALA A 44 -1.35 -11.31 12.08
N ALA A 45 -0.95 -10.27 11.33
CA ALA A 45 -0.56 -8.98 11.90
C ALA A 45 -1.72 -8.29 12.64
N ASN A 46 -2.91 -8.26 12.04
CA ASN A 46 -4.08 -7.66 12.66
C ASN A 46 -4.52 -8.42 13.91
N LYS A 47 -4.50 -9.76 13.88
CA LYS A 47 -4.80 -10.58 15.07
C LYS A 47 -3.80 -10.31 16.20
N GLN A 48 -2.53 -10.05 15.88
CA GLN A 48 -1.56 -9.64 16.90
C GLN A 48 -1.92 -8.29 17.51
N ILE A 49 -2.24 -7.28 16.68
CA ILE A 49 -2.68 -5.95 17.14
C ILE A 49 -3.90 -6.08 18.07
N MET A 50 -4.90 -6.87 17.68
CA MET A 50 -6.10 -7.09 18.51
C MET A 50 -5.79 -7.83 19.81
N SER A 51 -4.85 -8.79 19.78
CA SER A 51 -4.41 -9.51 20.97
C SER A 51 -3.68 -8.58 21.94
N ASP A 52 -2.80 -7.71 21.45
CA ASP A 52 -2.04 -6.75 22.26
C ASP A 52 -2.98 -5.71 22.90
N ALA A 53 -4.05 -5.34 22.20
CA ALA A 53 -5.13 -4.47 22.71
C ALA A 53 -6.12 -5.20 23.64
N GLY A 54 -6.01 -6.52 23.82
CA GLY A 54 -6.94 -7.32 24.62
C GLY A 54 -8.35 -7.44 24.01
N LEU A 55 -8.49 -7.22 22.71
CA LEU A 55 -9.75 -7.24 21.95
C LEU A 55 -9.94 -8.53 21.13
N LEU A 56 -9.03 -9.50 21.21
CA LEU A 56 -9.14 -10.76 20.49
C LEU A 56 -9.69 -11.90 21.37
N ALA A 57 -10.92 -12.34 21.11
CA ALA A 57 -11.49 -13.54 21.71
C ALA A 57 -11.10 -14.81 20.95
N ASP A 58 -11.09 -15.96 21.65
CA ASP A 58 -10.70 -17.25 21.07
C ASP A 58 -11.56 -17.67 19.88
N ALA A 59 -12.85 -17.33 19.91
CA ALA A 59 -13.82 -17.61 18.85
C ALA A 59 -13.51 -16.92 17.51
N SER A 60 -12.55 -15.99 17.46
CA SER A 60 -12.16 -15.27 16.23
C SER A 60 -10.73 -15.55 15.77
N ARG A 61 -10.00 -16.44 16.47
CA ARG A 61 -8.60 -16.75 16.12
C ARG A 61 -8.48 -17.51 14.79
N ASP A 62 -9.51 -18.23 14.40
CA ASP A 62 -9.60 -19.01 13.16
C ASP A 62 -10.06 -18.18 11.95
N ALA A 63 -10.35 -16.88 12.13
CA ALA A 63 -10.59 -15.96 11.03
C ALA A 63 -9.36 -15.90 10.11
N GLY A 64 -9.61 -16.06 8.81
CA GLY A 64 -8.59 -15.95 7.76
C GLY A 64 -8.40 -14.52 7.28
N ALA A 65 -7.41 -14.30 6.42
CA ALA A 65 -7.08 -12.97 5.87
C ALA A 65 -8.22 -12.31 5.08
N ASN A 66 -9.21 -13.08 4.63
CA ASN A 66 -10.38 -12.60 3.87
C ASN A 66 -11.64 -12.47 4.73
N ASP A 67 -11.54 -12.68 6.05
CA ASP A 67 -12.65 -12.58 6.99
C ASP A 67 -12.53 -11.28 7.78
N LEU A 68 -13.65 -10.61 7.99
CA LEU A 68 -13.73 -9.41 8.83
C LEU A 68 -14.00 -9.82 10.27
N ILE A 69 -13.16 -9.39 11.21
CA ILE A 69 -13.40 -9.51 12.65
C ILE A 69 -13.94 -8.16 13.14
N VAL A 70 -15.12 -8.20 13.74
CA VAL A 70 -15.68 -7.10 14.53
C VAL A 70 -15.43 -7.45 15.99
N ALA A 71 -14.63 -6.66 16.70
CA ALA A 71 -14.40 -6.83 18.13
C ALA A 71 -14.88 -5.59 18.88
N LEU A 72 -15.73 -5.80 19.87
CA LEU A 72 -16.35 -4.78 20.70
C LEU A 72 -16.13 -5.11 22.17
N ARG A 73 -15.74 -4.12 22.96
CA ARG A 73 -15.81 -4.15 24.41
C ARG A 73 -16.99 -3.30 24.85
N ILE A 74 -17.96 -3.93 25.51
CA ILE A 74 -19.27 -3.37 25.78
C ILE A 74 -19.49 -3.30 27.28
N ASP A 75 -20.03 -2.20 27.78
CA ASP A 75 -20.25 -1.98 29.23
C ASP A 75 -21.43 -2.82 29.79
N ASP A 76 -22.46 -3.08 28.98
CA ASP A 76 -23.62 -3.90 29.28
C ASP A 76 -23.79 -5.05 28.26
N GLU A 77 -23.54 -6.28 28.71
CA GLU A 77 -23.63 -7.49 27.89
C GLU A 77 -25.03 -7.72 27.29
N THR A 78 -26.09 -7.18 27.90
CA THR A 78 -27.45 -7.29 27.36
C THR A 78 -27.66 -6.50 26.06
N THR A 79 -26.77 -5.53 25.78
CA THR A 79 -26.80 -4.72 24.56
C THR A 79 -25.91 -5.27 23.44
N ALA A 80 -25.17 -6.36 23.70
CA ALA A 80 -24.18 -6.88 22.76
C ALA A 80 -24.78 -7.26 21.40
N GLU A 81 -25.90 -7.98 21.39
CA GLU A 81 -26.57 -8.41 20.15
C GLU A 81 -27.07 -7.23 19.32
N SER A 82 -27.66 -6.21 19.96
CA SER A 82 -28.21 -5.05 19.26
C SER A 82 -27.10 -4.14 18.72
N LEU A 83 -26.01 -3.95 19.47
CA LEU A 83 -24.83 -3.21 19.02
C LEU A 83 -24.16 -3.92 17.83
N VAL A 84 -23.96 -5.23 17.91
CA VAL A 84 -23.42 -6.02 16.79
C VAL A 84 -24.32 -5.91 15.55
N ALA A 85 -25.64 -6.02 15.72
CA ALA A 85 -26.59 -5.85 14.62
C ALA A 85 -26.49 -4.46 13.99
N LEU A 86 -26.38 -3.41 14.81
CA LEU A 86 -26.18 -2.03 14.35
C LEU A 86 -24.86 -1.86 13.59
N VAL A 87 -23.78 -2.50 14.04
CA VAL A 87 -22.49 -2.49 13.32
C VAL A 87 -22.64 -3.14 11.95
N PHE A 88 -23.33 -4.29 11.84
CA PHE A 88 -23.56 -4.93 10.56
C PHE A 88 -24.48 -4.12 9.64
N GLU A 89 -25.53 -3.51 10.18
CA GLU A 89 -26.38 -2.59 9.42
C GLU A 89 -25.56 -1.41 8.87
N ARG A 90 -24.67 -0.82 9.68
CA ARG A 90 -23.77 0.24 9.24
C ARG A 90 -22.78 -0.23 8.19
N LEU A 91 -22.21 -1.42 8.34
CA LEU A 91 -21.32 -2.03 7.35
C LEU A 91 -22.02 -2.22 6.00
N ASP A 92 -23.24 -2.74 6.01
CA ASP A 92 -24.05 -2.96 4.81
C ASP A 92 -24.52 -1.62 4.19
N SER A 93 -24.87 -0.65 5.03
CA SER A 93 -25.21 0.72 4.61
C SER A 93 -24.04 1.45 3.99
N HIS A 94 -22.83 1.25 4.51
CA HIS A 94 -21.60 1.82 3.95
C HIS A 94 -21.32 1.21 2.58
N ALA A 95 -21.43 -0.11 2.46
CA ALA A 95 -21.32 -0.80 1.17
C ALA A 95 -22.38 -0.30 0.15
N GLY A 96 -23.58 0.05 0.62
CA GLY A 96 -24.66 0.62 -0.21
C GLY A 96 -24.50 2.10 -0.58
N ARG A 97 -24.00 2.95 0.34
CA ARG A 97 -23.77 4.38 0.07
C ARG A 97 -22.65 4.61 -0.94
N ASP A 98 -21.59 3.81 -0.82
CA ASP A 98 -20.53 3.73 -1.82
C ASP A 98 -21.08 3.41 -3.21
N ALA A 99 -22.12 2.59 -3.32
CA ALA A 99 -22.74 2.25 -4.60
C ALA A 99 -23.54 3.41 -5.21
N SER A 100 -24.01 4.37 -4.40
CA SER A 100 -24.83 5.51 -4.86
C SER A 100 -24.03 6.76 -5.26
N THR A 101 -22.81 6.92 -4.75
CA THR A 101 -21.86 7.98 -5.13
C THR A 101 -20.91 7.56 -6.26
N ARG A 102 -20.88 6.27 -6.58
CA ARG A 102 -20.15 5.71 -7.72
C ARG A 102 -20.82 6.14 -9.02
N GLY A 103 -20.11 6.93 -9.83
CA GLY A 103 -20.46 7.14 -11.24
C GLY A 103 -20.49 5.81 -12.02
N HIS A 104 -20.62 5.83 -13.34
CA HIS A 104 -20.43 4.61 -14.14
C HIS A 104 -19.02 4.03 -13.86
N HIS A 105 -18.92 3.02 -13.00
CA HIS A 105 -17.69 2.32 -12.74
C HIS A 105 -17.70 1.02 -13.52
N SER A 106 -16.74 0.90 -14.43
CA SER A 106 -16.40 -0.36 -15.08
C SER A 106 -16.18 -1.48 -14.06
N ARG A 107 -16.80 -2.64 -14.30
CA ARG A 107 -16.72 -3.82 -13.42
C ARG A 107 -15.52 -4.72 -13.72
N SER A 108 -14.73 -4.37 -14.74
CA SER A 108 -13.53 -5.09 -15.13
C SER A 108 -12.46 -4.13 -15.60
N LEU A 109 -11.19 -4.54 -15.48
CA LEU A 109 -10.05 -3.77 -15.98
C LEU A 109 -10.15 -3.53 -17.49
N VAL A 110 -10.62 -4.52 -18.25
CA VAL A 110 -10.77 -4.40 -19.71
C VAL A 110 -11.77 -3.29 -20.06
N SER A 111 -12.96 -3.33 -19.44
CA SER A 111 -13.97 -2.29 -19.65
C SER A 111 -13.46 -0.90 -19.26
N ALA A 112 -12.69 -0.81 -18.17
CA ALA A 112 -12.12 0.46 -17.71
C ALA A 112 -11.10 1.02 -18.71
N VAL A 113 -10.27 0.15 -19.31
CA VAL A 113 -9.29 0.55 -20.35
C VAL A 113 -10.00 0.98 -21.63
N ASP A 114 -11.08 0.29 -22.01
CA ASP A 114 -11.88 0.67 -23.18
C ASP A 114 -12.55 2.04 -23.00
N GLU A 115 -12.99 2.35 -21.77
CA GLU A 115 -13.57 3.66 -21.42
C GLU A 115 -12.50 4.77 -21.28
N MET A 116 -11.29 4.41 -20.83
CA MET A 116 -10.17 5.33 -20.59
C MET A 116 -8.96 4.98 -21.46
N HIS A 117 -9.07 5.26 -22.76
CA HIS A 117 -8.04 4.93 -23.76
C HIS A 117 -6.66 5.55 -23.49
N ASP A 118 -6.59 6.69 -22.80
CA ASP A 118 -5.33 7.37 -22.44
C ASP A 118 -4.76 6.90 -21.09
N ALA A 119 -5.38 5.92 -20.44
CA ALA A 119 -4.85 5.36 -19.20
C ALA A 119 -3.47 4.74 -19.43
N ASN A 120 -2.52 5.05 -18.53
CA ASN A 120 -1.14 4.55 -18.62
C ASN A 120 -0.65 3.87 -17.33
N LEU A 121 -1.51 3.79 -16.30
CA LEU A 121 -1.19 3.25 -14.99
C LEU A 121 -2.43 2.56 -14.39
N ALA A 122 -2.24 1.37 -13.83
CA ALA A 122 -3.21 0.68 -12.98
C ALA A 122 -2.73 0.65 -11.53
N LEU A 123 -3.57 1.12 -10.60
CA LEU A 123 -3.38 0.93 -9.16
C LEU A 123 -4.16 -0.31 -8.69
N ILE A 124 -3.44 -1.33 -8.22
CA ILE A 124 -3.98 -2.60 -7.76
C ILE A 124 -3.95 -2.64 -6.23
N SER A 125 -5.14 -2.65 -5.63
CA SER A 125 -5.36 -2.67 -4.17
C SER A 125 -6.37 -3.75 -3.73
N VAL A 126 -6.42 -4.87 -4.48
CA VAL A 126 -7.24 -6.06 -4.15
C VAL A 126 -6.52 -6.96 -3.14
N PRO A 127 -7.14 -7.99 -2.54
CA PRO A 127 -6.42 -8.95 -1.71
C PRO A 127 -5.22 -9.58 -2.44
N GLY A 128 -4.10 -9.80 -1.72
CA GLY A 128 -2.82 -10.21 -2.30
C GLY A 128 -2.88 -11.43 -3.21
N GLN A 129 -3.68 -12.43 -2.85
CA GLN A 129 -3.91 -13.65 -3.65
C GLN A 129 -4.46 -13.37 -5.07
N PHE A 130 -5.09 -12.22 -5.29
CA PHE A 130 -5.64 -11.82 -6.59
C PHE A 130 -4.79 -10.76 -7.29
N ALA A 131 -3.93 -10.04 -6.56
CA ALA A 131 -3.20 -8.88 -7.07
C ALA A 131 -2.30 -9.23 -8.26
N ALA A 132 -1.59 -10.36 -8.20
CA ALA A 132 -0.73 -10.80 -9.31
C ALA A 132 -1.53 -11.09 -10.59
N ARG A 133 -2.75 -11.62 -10.47
CA ARG A 133 -3.62 -11.87 -11.63
C ARG A 133 -4.08 -10.57 -12.27
N GLU A 134 -4.51 -9.59 -11.46
CA GLU A 134 -4.98 -8.30 -11.98
C GLU A 134 -3.82 -7.47 -12.55
N ALA A 135 -2.63 -7.53 -11.93
CA ALA A 135 -1.42 -6.90 -12.46
C ALA A 135 -1.03 -7.45 -13.84
N ARG A 136 -1.09 -8.77 -14.06
CA ARG A 136 -0.84 -9.36 -15.40
C ARG A 136 -1.81 -8.87 -16.45
N LYS A 137 -3.10 -8.71 -16.11
CA LYS A 137 -4.09 -8.13 -17.04
C LYS A 137 -3.78 -6.67 -17.38
N ALA A 138 -3.36 -5.89 -16.40
CA ALA A 138 -2.94 -4.50 -16.60
C ALA A 138 -1.73 -4.41 -17.54
N LEU A 139 -0.69 -5.22 -17.29
CA LEU A 139 0.50 -5.30 -18.15
C LEU A 139 0.18 -5.75 -19.57
N ALA A 140 -0.72 -6.73 -19.72
CA ALA A 140 -1.19 -7.20 -21.02
C ALA A 140 -1.96 -6.10 -21.78
N SER A 141 -2.55 -5.15 -21.07
CA SER A 141 -3.25 -3.98 -21.62
C SER A 141 -2.32 -2.77 -21.84
N GLY A 142 -1.00 -2.92 -21.67
CA GLY A 142 -0.03 -1.85 -21.90
C GLY A 142 0.08 -0.83 -20.77
N LEU A 143 -0.45 -1.12 -19.58
CA LEU A 143 -0.41 -0.21 -18.44
C LEU A 143 0.82 -0.45 -17.57
N ASN A 144 1.42 0.61 -17.06
CA ASN A 144 2.26 0.51 -15.87
C ASN A 144 1.42 0.06 -14.69
N VAL A 145 2.04 -0.53 -13.67
CA VAL A 145 1.29 -1.07 -12.52
C VAL A 145 1.90 -0.59 -11.22
N MET A 146 1.05 -0.12 -10.31
CA MET A 146 1.36 -0.01 -8.89
C MET A 146 0.57 -1.05 -8.13
N ILE A 147 1.28 -1.94 -7.44
CA ILE A 147 0.70 -2.97 -6.58
C ILE A 147 0.81 -2.47 -5.15
N PHE A 148 -0.26 -1.84 -4.68
CA PHE A 148 -0.41 -1.44 -3.29
C PHE A 148 -0.60 -2.66 -2.38
N SER A 149 -1.30 -3.68 -2.89
CA SER A 149 -1.55 -4.94 -2.18
C SER A 149 -0.29 -5.58 -1.62
N ASP A 150 -0.35 -5.98 -0.36
CA ASP A 150 0.61 -6.87 0.29
C ASP A 150 0.21 -8.35 0.10
N ASN A 151 1.02 -9.28 0.61
CA ASN A 151 0.80 -10.73 0.57
C ASN A 151 0.77 -11.31 -0.85
N VAL A 152 1.61 -10.74 -1.72
CA VAL A 152 1.93 -11.30 -3.04
C VAL A 152 3.21 -12.13 -2.93
N SER A 153 3.23 -13.31 -3.55
CA SER A 153 4.38 -14.20 -3.51
C SER A 153 5.63 -13.54 -4.10
N LEU A 154 6.81 -13.94 -3.62
CA LEU A 154 8.08 -13.47 -4.17
C LEU A 154 8.24 -13.86 -5.65
N GLU A 155 7.79 -15.06 -6.00
CA GLU A 155 7.81 -15.58 -7.38
C GLU A 155 6.96 -14.74 -8.31
N ASP A 156 5.74 -14.37 -7.89
CA ASP A 156 4.88 -13.46 -8.65
C ASP A 156 5.51 -12.07 -8.78
N GLU A 157 6.07 -11.50 -7.71
CA GLU A 157 6.76 -10.21 -7.78
C GLU A 157 7.87 -10.20 -8.85
N VAL A 158 8.76 -11.19 -8.79
CA VAL A 158 9.87 -11.30 -9.75
C VAL A 158 9.36 -11.52 -11.16
N ALA A 159 8.35 -12.37 -11.35
CA ALA A 159 7.75 -12.62 -12.66
C ALA A 159 7.12 -11.35 -13.25
N LEU A 160 6.34 -10.62 -12.45
CA LEU A 160 5.67 -9.37 -12.87
C LEU A 160 6.68 -8.29 -13.24
N LYS A 161 7.71 -8.07 -12.41
CA LYS A 161 8.75 -7.05 -12.68
C LYS A 161 9.56 -7.38 -13.94
N ARG A 162 9.88 -8.66 -14.15
CA ARG A 162 10.55 -9.11 -15.40
C ARG A 162 9.67 -8.96 -16.62
N GLU A 163 8.39 -9.33 -16.52
CA GLU A 163 7.43 -9.15 -17.62
C GLU A 163 7.28 -7.68 -17.98
N ALA A 164 7.13 -6.81 -16.98
CA ALA A 164 7.03 -5.37 -17.20
C ALA A 164 8.28 -4.83 -17.89
N SER A 165 9.47 -5.19 -17.40
CA SER A 165 10.74 -4.80 -18.01
C SER A 165 10.84 -5.24 -19.47
N ALA A 166 10.46 -6.48 -19.79
CA ALA A 166 10.46 -6.98 -21.17
C ALA A 166 9.47 -6.24 -22.09
N ARG A 167 8.42 -5.63 -21.51
CA ARG A 167 7.41 -4.83 -22.23
C ARG A 167 7.72 -3.33 -22.25
N GLY A 168 8.80 -2.88 -21.62
CA GLY A 168 9.07 -1.44 -21.43
C GLY A 168 8.10 -0.75 -20.47
N LEU A 169 7.48 -1.52 -19.57
CA LEU A 169 6.57 -1.06 -18.53
C LEU A 169 7.24 -1.12 -17.15
N LEU A 170 6.65 -0.41 -16.19
CA LEU A 170 7.09 -0.37 -14.80
C LEU A 170 6.09 -1.08 -13.88
N VAL A 171 6.59 -1.92 -12.97
CA VAL A 171 5.82 -2.48 -11.85
C VAL A 171 6.40 -1.95 -10.54
N MET A 172 5.64 -1.09 -9.87
CA MET A 172 5.90 -0.58 -8.53
C MET A 172 5.24 -1.51 -7.51
N GLY A 173 6.00 -2.05 -6.55
CA GLY A 173 5.47 -3.03 -5.59
C GLY A 173 5.68 -4.48 -6.01
N PRO A 174 5.10 -5.48 -5.31
CA PRO A 174 4.06 -5.40 -4.27
C PRO A 174 4.45 -4.63 -3.00
N ASP A 175 3.45 -4.38 -2.15
CA ASP A 175 3.62 -3.60 -0.92
C ASP A 175 4.24 -2.21 -1.21
N CYS A 176 3.75 -1.55 -2.27
CA CYS A 176 4.14 -0.19 -2.61
C CYS A 176 3.09 0.79 -2.08
N GLY A 177 3.37 1.40 -0.94
CA GLY A 177 2.43 2.30 -0.26
C GLY A 177 2.34 3.71 -0.84
N THR A 178 3.36 4.17 -1.58
CA THR A 178 3.49 5.59 -1.96
C THR A 178 4.15 5.75 -3.32
N ALA A 179 3.55 6.58 -4.19
CA ALA A 179 4.22 7.16 -5.35
C ALA A 179 3.69 8.57 -5.66
N ILE A 180 4.51 9.39 -6.31
CA ILE A 180 4.19 10.74 -6.78
C ILE A 180 4.71 10.86 -8.22
N LEU A 181 3.90 10.56 -9.23
CA LEU A 181 4.35 10.55 -10.63
C LEU A 181 3.91 11.82 -11.35
N ALA A 182 4.86 12.65 -11.81
CA ALA A 182 4.55 13.92 -12.47
C ALA A 182 3.64 14.86 -11.63
N GLY A 183 3.65 14.71 -10.31
CA GLY A 183 2.82 15.48 -9.37
C GLY A 183 1.47 14.81 -9.05
N VAL A 184 1.17 13.68 -9.68
CA VAL A 184 -0.01 12.88 -9.39
C VAL A 184 0.26 12.02 -8.14
N PRO A 185 -0.51 12.19 -7.05
CA PRO A 185 -0.39 11.34 -5.86
C PRO A 185 -1.01 9.97 -6.13
N ILE A 186 -0.32 8.89 -5.75
CA ILE A 186 -0.82 7.52 -5.89
C ILE A 186 -0.66 6.79 -4.55
N ALA A 187 -1.77 6.19 -4.09
CA ALA A 187 -1.94 5.65 -2.73
C ALA A 187 -1.64 6.70 -1.64
N PHE A 188 -0.79 6.40 -0.67
CA PHE A 188 -0.47 7.32 0.42
C PHE A 188 0.61 8.32 -0.01
N ALA A 189 0.21 9.47 -0.52
CA ALA A 189 1.10 10.51 -1.01
C ALA A 189 0.75 11.89 -0.44
N ASN A 190 1.72 12.81 -0.49
CA ASN A 190 1.61 14.16 0.02
C ASN A 190 1.52 15.16 -1.14
N ALA A 191 0.71 16.20 -0.99
CA ALA A 191 0.73 17.33 -1.91
C ALA A 191 2.03 18.12 -1.69
N VAL A 192 2.98 18.00 -2.61
CA VAL A 192 4.29 18.67 -2.58
C VAL A 192 4.50 19.46 -3.88
N PRO A 193 5.31 20.54 -3.86
CA PRO A 193 5.62 21.29 -5.07
C PRO A 193 6.29 20.42 -6.14
N ARG A 194 5.99 20.70 -7.42
CA ARG A 194 6.77 20.21 -8.54
C ARG A 194 8.19 20.78 -8.47
N GLY A 195 9.19 19.96 -8.76
CA GLY A 195 10.58 20.40 -8.84
C GLY A 195 11.46 19.41 -9.58
N ASN A 196 12.76 19.43 -9.28
CA ASN A 196 13.80 18.73 -10.04
C ASN A 196 14.46 17.57 -9.27
N VAL A 197 13.91 17.16 -8.14
CA VAL A 197 14.41 16.01 -7.37
C VAL A 197 13.59 14.77 -7.67
N GLY A 198 14.23 13.76 -8.25
CA GLY A 198 13.68 12.43 -8.44
C GLY A 198 13.96 11.56 -7.22
N ILE A 199 12.96 10.82 -6.74
CA ILE A 199 13.08 9.95 -5.56
C ILE A 199 12.78 8.51 -5.99
N VAL A 200 13.66 7.59 -5.68
CA VAL A 200 13.43 6.13 -5.77
C VAL A 200 13.40 5.59 -4.35
N SER A 201 12.34 4.87 -3.98
CA SER A 201 12.19 4.44 -2.58
C SER A 201 11.61 3.05 -2.41
N ALA A 202 12.28 2.23 -1.60
CA ALA A 202 11.75 0.97 -1.07
C ALA A 202 11.09 1.16 0.31
N SER A 203 10.61 2.36 0.63
CA SER A 203 9.92 2.70 1.87
C SER A 203 8.84 3.76 1.60
N GLY A 204 7.56 3.41 1.81
CA GLY A 204 6.45 4.36 1.60
C GLY A 204 6.60 5.63 2.44
N THR A 205 6.67 5.49 3.76
CA THR A 205 6.86 6.63 4.68
C THR A 205 8.20 7.33 4.50
N GLY A 206 9.26 6.61 4.09
CA GLY A 206 10.54 7.22 3.74
C GLY A 206 10.41 8.17 2.54
N LEU A 207 9.67 7.78 1.50
CA LEU A 207 9.35 8.64 0.36
C LEU A 207 8.54 9.86 0.80
N GLN A 208 7.49 9.65 1.60
CA GLN A 208 6.66 10.75 2.13
C GLN A 208 7.51 11.77 2.90
N GLU A 209 8.32 11.32 3.85
CA GLU A 209 9.13 12.18 4.70
C GLU A 209 10.12 13.01 3.87
N VAL A 210 10.89 12.38 2.99
CA VAL A 210 11.85 13.11 2.14
C VAL A 210 11.14 14.10 1.21
N SER A 211 9.98 13.73 0.65
CA SER A 211 9.21 14.66 -0.20
C SER A 211 8.76 15.91 0.56
N VAL A 212 8.36 15.76 1.83
CA VAL A 212 7.93 16.86 2.70
C VAL A 212 9.12 17.70 3.14
N LEU A 213 10.26 17.09 3.46
CA LEU A 213 11.49 17.81 3.81
C LEU A 213 11.98 18.67 2.64
N LEU A 214 11.98 18.13 1.42
CA LEU A 214 12.31 18.88 0.21
C LEU A 214 11.38 20.10 0.05
N ALA A 215 10.07 19.89 0.20
CA ALA A 215 9.08 20.97 0.12
C ALA A 215 9.33 22.06 1.17
N ARG A 216 9.63 21.67 2.42
CA ARG A 216 9.95 22.61 3.51
C ARG A 216 11.23 23.41 3.25
N MET A 217 12.18 22.82 2.51
CA MET A 217 13.42 23.47 2.10
C MET A 217 13.27 24.31 0.82
N GLY A 218 12.06 24.43 0.28
CA GLY A 218 11.79 25.19 -0.95
C GLY A 218 12.14 24.46 -2.24
N ALA A 219 12.49 23.18 -2.16
CA ALA A 219 12.66 22.30 -3.32
C ALA A 219 11.33 21.61 -3.69
N GLY A 220 11.34 20.84 -4.78
CA GLY A 220 10.18 20.09 -5.24
C GLY A 220 10.55 18.77 -5.90
N VAL A 221 9.54 17.92 -6.08
CA VAL A 221 9.71 16.55 -6.58
C VAL A 221 9.38 16.48 -8.07
N SER A 222 10.27 15.89 -8.88
CA SER A 222 10.00 15.56 -10.28
C SER A 222 9.19 14.28 -10.37
N HIS A 223 9.63 13.21 -9.72
CA HIS A 223 8.89 11.97 -9.53
C HIS A 223 9.31 11.31 -8.22
N GLY A 224 8.39 10.69 -7.50
CA GLY A 224 8.64 9.79 -6.39
C GLY A 224 8.15 8.40 -6.76
N ILE A 225 9.08 7.48 -6.98
CA ILE A 225 8.79 6.13 -7.44
C ILE A 225 8.99 5.16 -6.27
N GLY A 226 7.89 4.64 -5.74
CA GLY A 226 7.92 3.53 -4.79
C GLY A 226 8.18 2.22 -5.52
N VAL A 227 9.13 1.41 -5.05
CA VAL A 227 9.55 0.17 -5.76
C VAL A 227 9.02 -1.12 -5.12
N GLY A 228 8.42 -1.00 -3.93
CA GLY A 228 8.05 -2.13 -3.06
C GLY A 228 9.15 -2.47 -2.05
N GLY A 229 8.76 -2.83 -0.83
CA GLY A 229 9.69 -2.99 0.29
C GLY A 229 10.77 -4.07 0.10
N ARG A 230 10.50 -5.07 -0.76
CA ARG A 230 11.40 -6.21 -1.04
C ARG A 230 12.30 -5.99 -2.26
N ASP A 231 12.10 -4.93 -3.05
CA ASP A 231 12.75 -4.79 -4.35
C ASP A 231 14.29 -4.87 -4.27
N LEU A 232 14.86 -4.27 -3.22
CA LEU A 232 16.30 -4.21 -3.00
C LEU A 232 16.92 -5.45 -2.33
N SER A 233 16.12 -6.49 -2.10
CA SER A 233 16.63 -7.79 -1.65
C SER A 233 17.31 -8.55 -2.79
N ASP A 234 18.24 -9.45 -2.47
CA ASP A 234 18.92 -10.28 -3.49
C ASP A 234 17.98 -11.24 -4.21
N SER A 235 16.85 -11.59 -3.61
CA SER A 235 15.83 -12.44 -4.25
C SER A 235 15.04 -11.72 -5.34
N VAL A 236 14.84 -10.41 -5.22
CA VAL A 236 14.17 -9.60 -6.26
C VAL A 236 15.19 -8.99 -7.23
N GLY A 237 16.31 -8.49 -6.71
CA GLY A 237 17.44 -8.02 -7.52
C GLY A 237 17.36 -6.56 -7.95
N GLY A 238 16.52 -5.74 -7.31
CA GLY A 238 16.42 -4.31 -7.56
C GLY A 238 15.86 -3.95 -8.93
N LEU A 239 15.01 -4.81 -9.51
CA LEU A 239 14.55 -4.67 -10.90
C LEU A 239 13.86 -3.31 -11.12
N THR A 240 12.89 -2.97 -10.27
CA THR A 240 12.16 -1.70 -10.41
C THR A 240 13.06 -0.53 -10.01
N THR A 241 13.93 -0.68 -9.01
CA THR A 241 14.91 0.35 -8.63
C THR A 241 15.81 0.72 -9.80
N LEU A 242 16.39 -0.27 -10.49
CA LEU A 242 17.29 -0.05 -11.63
C LEU A 242 16.56 0.67 -12.77
N GLN A 243 15.37 0.19 -13.13
CA GLN A 243 14.53 0.87 -14.14
C GLN A 243 14.16 2.30 -13.73
N SER A 244 13.87 2.52 -12.44
CA SER A 244 13.53 3.86 -11.94
C SER A 244 14.71 4.82 -12.02
N ILE A 245 15.93 4.33 -11.77
CA ILE A 245 17.15 5.12 -11.97
C ILE A 245 17.33 5.48 -13.44
N ASP A 246 17.11 4.55 -14.37
CA ASP A 246 17.15 4.81 -15.81
C ASP A 246 16.15 5.90 -16.20
N LEU A 247 14.88 5.73 -15.83
CA LEU A 247 13.81 6.70 -16.13
C LEU A 247 14.12 8.10 -15.60
N LEU A 248 14.65 8.20 -14.37
CA LEU A 248 15.02 9.47 -13.77
C LEU A 248 16.30 10.06 -14.37
N ALA A 249 17.24 9.22 -14.81
CA ALA A 249 18.44 9.67 -15.52
C ALA A 249 18.10 10.28 -16.88
N ASP A 250 17.09 9.73 -17.55
CA ASP A 250 16.65 10.20 -18.87
C ASP A 250 15.63 11.36 -18.80
N ASP A 251 15.03 11.63 -17.63
CA ASP A 251 14.08 12.75 -17.46
C ASP A 251 14.79 14.11 -17.31
N ASP A 252 14.69 14.97 -18.32
CA ASP A 252 15.28 16.33 -18.33
C ASP A 252 14.85 17.21 -17.14
N ARG A 253 13.69 16.95 -16.53
CA ARG A 253 13.24 17.70 -15.36
C ARG A 253 13.94 17.26 -14.08
N THR A 254 14.43 16.04 -14.02
CA THR A 254 15.16 15.51 -12.87
C THR A 254 16.61 15.94 -12.95
N ALA A 255 17.06 16.74 -11.99
CA ALA A 255 18.44 17.20 -11.87
C ALA A 255 19.22 16.47 -10.75
N HIS A 256 18.52 15.86 -9.78
CA HIS A 256 19.12 15.14 -8.67
C HIS A 256 18.29 13.90 -8.33
N ILE A 257 18.94 12.77 -8.04
CA ILE A 257 18.28 11.50 -7.69
C ILE A 257 18.52 11.19 -6.21
N VAL A 258 17.46 10.85 -5.48
CA VAL A 258 17.55 10.37 -4.09
C VAL A 258 17.11 8.92 -4.04
N LEU A 259 17.96 8.03 -3.54
CA LEU A 259 17.61 6.64 -3.22
C LEU A 259 17.34 6.51 -1.72
N ILE A 260 16.21 5.91 -1.35
CA ILE A 260 15.80 5.70 0.03
C ILE A 260 15.46 4.22 0.26
N SER A 261 16.14 3.55 1.19
CA SER A 261 15.78 2.17 1.55
C SER A 261 16.33 1.72 2.90
N LYS A 262 15.99 0.49 3.29
CA LYS A 262 16.77 -0.32 4.25
C LYS A 262 18.06 -0.81 3.56
N PRO A 263 19.04 -1.39 4.31
CA PRO A 263 20.23 -1.96 3.70
C PRO A 263 19.85 -3.00 2.62
N PRO A 264 20.31 -2.85 1.36
CA PRO A 264 20.02 -3.79 0.28
C PRO A 264 20.75 -5.12 0.47
N GLY A 265 20.30 -6.15 -0.27
CA GLY A 265 21.07 -7.39 -0.42
C GLY A 265 22.43 -7.12 -1.08
N ALA A 266 23.47 -7.86 -0.70
CA ALA A 266 24.84 -7.55 -1.09
C ALA A 266 25.07 -7.60 -2.61
N GLN A 267 24.39 -8.48 -3.34
CA GLN A 267 24.51 -8.56 -4.79
C GLN A 267 23.75 -7.42 -5.47
N THR A 268 22.56 -7.10 -4.94
CA THR A 268 21.71 -6.02 -5.43
C THR A 268 22.34 -4.66 -5.21
N ALA A 269 22.96 -4.45 -4.04
CA ALA A 269 23.71 -3.26 -3.69
C ALA A 269 24.77 -2.93 -4.75
N LYS A 270 25.58 -3.92 -5.14
CA LYS A 270 26.63 -3.74 -6.17
C LYS A 270 26.06 -3.24 -7.49
N LYS A 271 24.94 -3.82 -7.96
CA LYS A 271 24.29 -3.42 -9.22
C LYS A 271 23.71 -2.01 -9.13
N VAL A 272 22.98 -1.72 -8.05
CA VAL A 272 22.32 -0.43 -7.83
C VAL A 272 23.33 0.69 -7.68
N PHE A 273 24.37 0.52 -6.87
CA PHE A 273 25.40 1.54 -6.71
C PHE A 273 26.25 1.73 -7.96
N ALA A 274 26.55 0.68 -8.72
CA ALA A 274 27.19 0.82 -10.02
C ALA A 274 26.31 1.64 -10.97
N ARG A 275 24.99 1.38 -10.99
CA ARG A 275 24.05 2.10 -11.84
C ARG A 275 23.89 3.56 -11.43
N LEU A 276 23.79 3.86 -10.14
CA LEU A 276 23.74 5.23 -9.60
C LEU A 276 25.00 6.03 -9.95
N SER A 277 26.18 5.45 -9.73
CA SER A 277 27.46 6.10 -10.08
C SER A 277 27.58 6.39 -11.57
N GLY A 278 26.98 5.55 -12.42
CA GLY A 278 27.00 5.70 -13.88
C GLY A 278 25.82 6.48 -14.47
N CYS A 279 24.92 7.06 -13.66
CA CYS A 279 23.67 7.67 -14.16
C CYS A 279 23.79 9.08 -14.70
N GLY A 280 24.95 9.73 -14.56
CA GLY A 280 25.18 11.07 -15.10
C GLY A 280 24.48 12.19 -14.35
N LYS A 281 23.73 11.89 -13.28
CA LYS A 281 23.09 12.88 -12.39
C LYS A 281 23.65 12.79 -10.97
N PRO A 282 23.73 13.90 -10.23
CA PRO A 282 24.00 13.88 -8.80
C PRO A 282 23.04 12.95 -8.04
N VAL A 283 23.59 12.20 -7.08
CA VAL A 283 22.83 11.21 -6.29
C VAL A 283 23.05 11.43 -4.81
N SER A 284 21.97 11.34 -4.02
CA SER A 284 22.02 11.14 -2.58
C SER A 284 21.42 9.80 -2.21
N VAL A 285 22.03 9.10 -1.26
CA VAL A 285 21.56 7.80 -0.80
C VAL A 285 21.27 7.88 0.69
N CYS A 286 20.08 7.47 1.08
CA CYS A 286 19.66 7.35 2.47
C CYS A 286 19.32 5.88 2.77
N MET A 287 20.15 5.25 3.61
CA MET A 287 19.95 3.86 4.03
C MET A 287 19.66 3.82 5.53
N PHE A 288 18.41 3.63 5.92
CA PHE A 288 18.05 3.60 7.34
C PHE A 288 18.45 2.27 7.97
N GLY A 289 19.12 2.30 9.12
CA GLY A 289 19.51 1.10 9.86
C GLY A 289 20.88 0.52 9.47
N LEU A 290 21.63 1.17 8.57
CA LEU A 290 23.09 1.04 8.58
C LEU A 290 23.62 1.89 9.75
N GLY A 291 24.40 1.29 10.64
CA GLY A 291 25.16 2.07 11.61
C GLY A 291 26.22 2.91 10.91
N ASP A 292 26.70 3.97 11.56
CA ASP A 292 27.63 4.99 10.99
C ASP A 292 28.98 4.44 10.46
N THR A 293 29.21 3.13 10.53
CA THR A 293 30.48 2.46 10.25
C THR A 293 30.48 1.54 9.03
N ALA A 294 29.42 1.53 8.20
CA ALA A 294 29.22 0.53 7.15
C ALA A 294 29.06 1.11 5.74
#